data_AF-A0A3D9RZJ9-F1
#
_entry.id   AF-A0A3D9RZJ9-F1
#
_cell.length_a   1.000
_cell.length_b   1.000
_cell.length_c   1.000
_cell.angle_alpha   90.00
_cell.angle_beta   90.00
_cell.angle_gamma   90.00
#
_symmetry.space_group_name_H-M   'P 1'
#
loop_
_entity.id
_entity.type
_entity.pdbx_description
1 polymer ?
#
loop_
_entity_poly.entity_id
_entity_poly.type
_entity_poly.pdbx_seq_one_letter_code
_entity_poly.pdbx_strand_id
1 'polypeptide(L)'
;MANVQNTKRIMISLPDHLLEEVDGIVAKENSNRSEFIRQAMKLYLIERKKRQIRDSMQRGYLEMAKINLVMASEAFQAEEDAGDTLGRLVSGV
;
A
#
# COMPACT_ATOMS: atom_id res chain seq x y z
N MET A 1 -22.19 16.53 -16.83
CA MET A 1 -21.96 15.84 -18.12
C MET A 1 -20.66 15.06 -18.00
N ALA A 2 -20.68 13.79 -18.41
CA ALA A 2 -19.73 12.76 -17.99
C ALA A 2 -18.27 13.03 -18.42
N ASN A 3 -17.36 12.56 -17.56
CA ASN A 3 -15.91 12.57 -17.66
C ASN A 3 -15.44 12.10 -19.05
N VAL A 4 -14.92 12.99 -19.89
CA VAL A 4 -14.25 12.62 -21.14
C VAL A 4 -12.96 11.90 -20.76
N GLN A 5 -12.94 10.56 -20.83
CA GLN A 5 -11.74 9.78 -20.63
C GLN A 5 -10.75 10.09 -21.75
N ASN A 6 -9.84 11.02 -21.47
CA ASN A 6 -8.82 11.43 -22.43
C ASN A 6 -7.72 10.36 -22.48
N THR A 7 -7.95 9.28 -23.23
CA THR A 7 -6.96 8.21 -23.41
C THR A 7 -5.90 8.66 -24.41
N LYS A 8 -4.62 8.67 -24.01
CA LYS A 8 -3.50 8.87 -24.94
C LYS A 8 -3.06 7.52 -25.50
N ARG A 9 -2.91 7.43 -26.82
CA ARG A 9 -2.31 6.27 -27.48
C ARG A 9 -0.79 6.35 -27.37
N ILE A 10 -0.16 5.24 -27.01
CA ILE A 10 1.28 5.09 -26.96
C ILE A 10 1.67 3.90 -27.84
N MET A 11 2.80 4.00 -28.53
CA MET A 11 3.42 2.88 -29.23
C MET A 11 4.54 2.34 -28.34
N ILE A 12 4.56 1.04 -28.10
CA ILE A 12 5.56 0.37 -27.29
C ILE A 12 6.12 -0.82 -28.06
N SER A 13 7.40 -1.12 -27.85
CA SER A 13 8.04 -2.33 -28.34
C SER A 13 8.12 -3.34 -27.19
N LEU A 14 7.72 -4.57 -27.45
CA LEU A 14 7.78 -5.68 -26.51
C LEU A 14 8.51 -6.85 -27.20
N PRO A 15 9.25 -7.69 -26.45
CA PRO A 15 9.81 -8.92 -27.00
C PRO A 15 8.71 -9.85 -27.52
N ASP A 16 8.97 -10.52 -28.63
CA ASP A 16 7.97 -11.38 -29.29
C ASP A 16 7.46 -12.49 -28.37
N HIS A 17 8.34 -13.18 -27.65
CA HIS A 17 7.97 -14.22 -26.69
C HIS A 17 6.99 -13.71 -25.61
N LEU A 18 7.19 -12.49 -25.11
CA LEU A 18 6.31 -11.91 -24.11
C LEU A 18 4.95 -11.58 -24.71
N LEU A 19 4.91 -11.12 -25.95
CA LEU A 19 3.66 -10.85 -26.65
C LEU A 19 2.88 -12.14 -26.94
N GLU A 20 3.56 -13.24 -27.28
CA GLU A 20 2.97 -14.56 -27.44
C GLU A 20 2.34 -15.08 -26.14
N GLU A 21 3.01 -14.91 -25.00
CA GLU A 21 2.44 -15.24 -23.68
C GLU A 21 1.18 -14.43 -23.38
N VAL A 22 1.21 -13.12 -23.66
CA VAL A 22 0.05 -12.23 -23.51
C VAL A 22 -1.10 -12.69 -24.39
N ASP A 23 -0.83 -13.08 -25.63
CA ASP A 23 -1.85 -13.56 -26.56
C ASP A 23 -2.54 -14.85 -26.07
N GLY A 24 -1.78 -15.77 -25.50
CA GLY A 24 -2.33 -16.98 -24.90
C GLY A 24 -3.33 -16.68 -23.76
N ILE A 25 -3.00 -15.70 -22.91
CA ILE A 25 -3.88 -15.30 -21.80
C ILE A 25 -5.11 -14.57 -22.33
N VAL A 26 -4.91 -13.60 -23.22
CA VAL A 26 -5.98 -12.78 -23.81
C VAL A 26 -7.01 -13.65 -24.54
N ALA A 27 -6.55 -14.68 -25.26
CA ALA A 27 -7.41 -15.66 -25.93
C ALA A 27 -8.23 -16.50 -24.94
N LYS A 28 -7.61 -16.93 -23.83
CA LYS A 28 -8.29 -17.71 -22.78
C LYS A 28 -9.35 -16.90 -22.03
N GLU A 29 -9.08 -15.62 -21.80
CA GLU A 29 -9.94 -14.71 -21.02
C GLU A 29 -10.95 -13.93 -21.89
N ASN A 30 -10.98 -14.18 -23.20
CA ASN A 30 -11.81 -13.46 -24.18
C ASN A 30 -11.68 -11.93 -24.04
N SER A 31 -10.45 -11.45 -23.85
CA SER A 31 -10.12 -10.03 -23.68
C SER A 31 -9.36 -9.49 -24.91
N ASN A 32 -8.82 -8.27 -24.82
CA ASN A 32 -7.92 -7.70 -25.83
C ASN A 32 -6.58 -7.31 -25.21
N ARG A 33 -5.51 -7.33 -26.03
CA ARG A 33 -4.14 -6.97 -25.62
C ARG A 33 -4.08 -5.61 -24.91
N SER A 34 -4.75 -4.60 -25.46
CA SER A 34 -4.71 -3.25 -24.88
C SER A 34 -5.34 -3.17 -23.49
N GLU A 35 -6.39 -3.95 -23.24
CA GLU A 35 -7.02 -4.06 -21.93
C GLU A 35 -6.13 -4.78 -20.93
N PHE A 36 -5.56 -5.92 -21.33
CA PHE A 36 -4.59 -6.65 -20.51
C PHE A 36 -3.41 -5.75 -20.10
N ILE A 37 -2.80 -5.05 -21.05
CA ILE A 37 -1.68 -4.12 -20.78
C ILE A 37 -2.11 -2.97 -19.87
N ARG A 38 -3.32 -2.41 -20.05
CA ARG A 38 -3.86 -1.37 -19.15
C ARG A 38 -4.05 -1.89 -17.73
N GLN A 39 -4.55 -3.12 -17.56
CA GLN A 39 -4.75 -3.72 -16.25
C GLN A 39 -3.40 -4.01 -15.56
N ALA A 40 -2.45 -4.61 -16.28
CA ALA A 40 -1.10 -4.86 -15.79
C ALA A 40 -0.40 -3.56 -15.35
N MET A 41 -0.50 -2.49 -16.16
CA MET A 41 0.04 -1.17 -15.79
C MET A 41 -0.61 -0.60 -14.52
N LYS A 42 -1.95 -0.67 -14.38
CA LYS A 42 -2.65 -0.21 -13.17
C LYS A 42 -2.17 -0.97 -11.94
N LEU A 43 -2.08 -2.30 -12.04
CA LEU A 43 -1.60 -3.14 -10.95
C LEU A 43 -0.16 -2.79 -10.55
N TYR A 44 0.73 -2.65 -11.53
CA TYR A 44 2.11 -2.25 -11.29
C TYR A 44 2.22 -0.91 -10.55
N LEU A 45 1.44 0.09 -10.97
CA LEU A 45 1.43 1.41 -10.31
C LEU A 45 0.90 1.34 -8.87
N ILE A 46 -0.14 0.55 -8.61
CA ILE A 46 -0.70 0.35 -7.27
C ILE A 46 0.36 -0.29 -6.35
N GLU A 47 1.00 -1.38 -6.80
CA GLU A 47 2.01 -2.07 -6.01
C GLU A 47 3.26 -1.21 -5.77
N ARG A 48 3.68 -0.43 -6.77
CA ARG A 48 4.77 0.54 -6.61
C ARG A 48 4.43 1.61 -5.57
N LYS A 49 3.21 2.16 -5.59
CA LYS A 49 2.76 3.15 -4.61
C LYS A 49 2.70 2.56 -3.19
N LYS A 50 2.19 1.33 -3.04
CA LYS A 50 2.18 0.61 -1.75
C LYS A 50 3.60 0.43 -1.21
N ARG A 51 4.57 0.08 -2.05
CA ARG A 51 5.98 -0.02 -1.66
C ARG A 51 6.52 1.32 -1.18
N GLN A 52 6.32 2.38 -1.97
CA GLN A 52 6.78 3.73 -1.61
C GLN A 52 6.22 4.22 -0.27
N ILE A 53 4.94 3.97 0.00
CA ILE A 53 4.33 4.32 1.29
C ILE A 53 5.00 3.55 2.42
N ARG A 54 5.17 2.23 2.29
CA ARG A 54 5.84 1.40 3.31
C ARG A 54 7.27 1.87 3.58
N ASP A 55 8.05 2.14 2.53
CA ASP A 55 9.43 2.61 2.67
C ASP A 55 9.48 3.98 3.36
N SER A 56 8.54 4.87 3.01
CA SER A 56 8.44 6.18 3.64
C SER A 56 8.02 6.10 5.11
N MET A 57 7.09 5.19 5.44
CA MET A 57 6.68 4.96 6.84
C MET A 57 7.84 4.42 7.66
N GLN A 58 8.57 3.43 7.15
CA GLN A 58 9.74 2.87 7.84
C GLN A 58 10.79 3.94 8.12
N ARG A 59 11.12 4.78 7.12
CA ARG A 59 12.05 5.90 7.32
C ARG A 59 11.54 6.87 8.39
N GLY A 60 10.28 7.29 8.31
CA GLY A 60 9.70 8.21 9.30
C GLY A 60 9.75 7.63 10.72
N TYR A 61 9.46 6.33 10.90
CA TYR A 61 9.58 5.68 12.21
C TYR A 61 11.02 5.64 12.73
N LEU A 62 12.00 5.38 11.87
CA LEU A 62 13.41 5.40 12.24
C LEU A 62 13.89 6.81 12.60
N GLU A 63 13.50 7.81 11.82
CA GLU A 63 13.82 9.22 12.07
C GLU A 63 13.23 9.70 13.40
N MET A 64 12.00 9.29 13.73
CA MET A 64 11.31 9.68 14.95
C MET A 64 11.60 8.77 16.15
N ALA A 65 12.39 7.71 15.99
CA ALA A 65 12.56 6.65 17.00
C ALA A 65 12.94 7.21 18.38
N LYS A 66 13.86 8.19 18.43
CA LYS A 66 14.30 8.80 19.69
C LYS A 66 13.19 9.58 20.37
N ILE A 67 12.44 10.40 19.62
CA ILE A 67 11.36 11.22 20.17
C ILE A 67 10.22 10.32 20.66
N ASN A 68 9.84 9.33 19.85
CA ASN A 68 8.80 8.37 20.21
C ASN A 68 9.16 7.59 21.47
N LEU A 69 10.44 7.19 21.62
CA LEU A 69 10.91 6.50 22.83
C LEU A 69 10.83 7.38 24.07
N VAL A 70 11.22 8.65 23.97
CA VAL A 70 11.13 9.60 25.08
C VAL A 70 9.67 9.78 25.50
N MET A 71 8.78 10.08 24.55
CA MET A 71 7.35 10.25 24.83
C MET A 71 6.72 9.01 25.48
N ALA A 72 7.06 7.81 24.97
CA ALA A 72 6.58 6.56 25.56
C ALA A 72 7.10 6.36 26.99
N SER A 73 8.36 6.71 27.25
CA SER A 73 8.96 6.59 28.58
C SER A 73 8.35 7.59 29.57
N GLU A 74 8.06 8.81 29.13
CA GLU A 74 7.41 9.85 29.95
C GLU A 74 5.97 9.48 30.30
N ALA A 75 5.24 8.86 29.38
CA ALA A 75 3.85 8.45 29.60
C ALA A 75 3.70 7.16 30.43
N PHE A 76 4.75 6.34 30.52
CA PHE A 76 4.69 4.98 31.06
C PHE A 76 4.07 4.91 32.48
N GLN A 77 4.54 5.75 33.40
CA GLN A 77 4.03 5.72 34.78
C GLN A 77 2.55 6.08 34.86
N ALA A 78 2.12 7.06 34.07
CA ALA A 78 0.72 7.47 34.05
C ALA A 78 -0.19 6.36 33.48
N GLU A 79 0.30 5.59 32.50
CA GLU A 79 -0.41 4.44 31.95
C GLU A 79 -0.52 3.30 32.97
N GLU A 80 0.55 3.03 33.73
CA GLU A 80 0.57 2.02 34.80
C GLU A 80 -0.41 2.39 35.92
N ASP A 81 -0.33 3.62 36.44
CA ASP A 81 -1.20 4.11 37.52
C ASP A 81 -2.68 4.08 37.10
N ALA A 82 -2.98 4.40 35.85
CA ALA A 82 -4.33 4.32 35.29
C ALA A 82 -4.82 2.87 35.19
N GLY A 83 -3.95 1.95 34.77
CA GLY A 83 -4.24 0.51 34.71
C GLY A 83 -4.55 -0.06 36.10
N ASP A 84 -3.74 0.28 37.09
CA ASP A 84 -3.95 -0.10 38.50
C ASP A 84 -5.26 0.45 39.05
N THR A 85 -5.56 1.72 38.77
CA THR A 85 -6.81 2.35 39.18
C THR A 85 -8.02 1.64 38.58
N LEU A 86 -7.96 1.31 37.29
CA LEU A 86 -9.00 0.51 36.62
C LEU A 86 -9.15 -0.87 37.27
N GLY A 87 -8.03 -1.55 37.56
CA GLY A 87 -8.01 -2.86 38.20
C GLY A 87 -8.71 -2.87 39.56
N ARG A 88 -8.44 -1.87 40.40
CA ARG A 88 -9.12 -1.71 41.71
C ARG A 88 -10.63 -1.49 41.53
N LEU A 89 -11.02 -0.58 40.64
CA LEU A 89 -12.43 -0.25 40.40
C LEU A 89 -13.28 -1.47 39.96
N VAL A 90 -12.71 -2.38 39.18
CA VAL A 90 -13.44 -3.58 38.69
C VAL A 90 -13.35 -4.78 39.63
N SER A 91 -12.37 -4.80 40.54
CA SER A 91 -12.17 -5.93 41.47
C SER A 91 -13.07 -5.88 42.71
N GLY A 92 -13.69 -4.73 42.99
CA GLY A 92 -14.58 -4.56 44.14
C GLY A 92 -13.86 -4.50 45.50
N VAL A 93 -12.53 -4.42 45.50
CA VAL A 93 -11.67 -4.07 46.65
C VAL A 93 -10.78 -2.88 46.29
#